data_AF-A0A2U1QW46-F1
#
_entry.id   AF-A0A2U1QW46-F1
#
_cell.length_a   1.000
_cell.length_b   1.000
_cell.length_c   1.000
_cell.angle_alpha   90.00
_cell.angle_beta   90.00
_cell.angle_gamma   90.00
#
_symmetry.space_group_name_H-M   'P 1'
#
loop_
_entity.id
_entity.type
_entity.pdbx_description
1 polymer ?
#
loop_
_entity_poly.entity_id
_entity_poly.type
_entity_poly.pdbx_seq_one_letter_code
_entity_poly.pdbx_strand_id
1 'polypeptide(L)' 'MEFREAKNKFVQTWGALGSQWGINKTMAQIHALL' A
#
# COMPACT_ATOMS: atom_id res chain seq x y z
N MET A 1 -6.78 -5.46 -18.44
CA MET A 1 -6.61 -4.58 -17.26
C MET A 1 -5.81 -5.39 -16.25
N GLU A 2 -4.53 -5.09 -16.16
CA GLU A 2 -3.51 -6.07 -15.80
C GLU A 2 -3.29 -6.13 -14.29
N PHE A 3 -3.24 -7.36 -13.75
CA PHE A 3 -2.98 -7.67 -12.34
C PHE A 3 -1.89 -6.78 -11.67
N ARG A 4 -0.85 -6.41 -12.42
CA ARG A 4 0.24 -5.54 -11.95
C ARG A 4 -0.24 -4.13 -11.56
N GLU A 5 -1.15 -3.56 -12.33
CA GLU A 5 -1.71 -2.23 -12.06
C GLU A 5 -2.61 -2.27 -10.81
N ALA A 6 -3.45 -3.31 -10.69
CA ALA A 6 -4.28 -3.52 -9.51
C ALA A 6 -3.45 -3.72 -8.24
N LYS A 7 -2.37 -4.51 -8.32
CA LYS A 7 -1.42 -4.70 -7.21
C LYS A 7 -0.76 -3.38 -6.80
N ASN A 8 -0.31 -2.58 -7.76
CA ASN A 8 0.30 -1.28 -7.48
C ASN A 8 -0.70 -0.33 -6.78
N LYS A 9 -1.94 -0.29 -7.27
CA LYS A 9 -3.01 0.50 -6.65
C LYS A 9 -3.30 0.05 -5.22
N PHE A 10 -3.38 -1.26 -4.99
CA PHE A 10 -3.54 -1.83 -3.65
C PHE A 10 -2.43 -1.36 -2.69
N VAL A 11 -1.16 -1.53 -3.08
CA VAL A 11 0.00 -1.13 -2.26
C VAL A 11 -0.02 0.37 -1.98
N GLN A 12 -0.37 1.21 -2.96
CA GLN A 12 -0.49 2.66 -2.76
C GLN A 12 -1.61 3.03 -1.79
N THR A 13 -2.79 2.44 -1.96
CA THR A 13 -3.95 2.69 -1.08
C THR A 13 -3.65 2.26 0.35
N TRP A 14 -3.02 1.10 0.54
CA TRP A 14 -2.65 0.62 1.87
C TRP A 14 -1.61 1.52 2.55
N GLY A 15 -0.62 2.03 1.80
CA GLY A 15 0.34 3.02 2.29
C GLY A 15 -0.33 4.32 2.77
N ALA A 16 -1.35 4.79 2.04
CA ALA A 16 -2.11 5.98 2.43
C ALA A 16 -2.95 5.74 3.70
N LEU A 17 -3.61 4.58 3.79
CA LEU A 17 -4.37 4.15 4.98
C LEU A 17 -3.49 4.05 6.22
N GLY A 18 -2.33 3.40 6.11
CA GLY A 18 -1.37 3.31 7.22
C GLY A 18 -0.90 4.68 7.69
N SER A 19 -0.67 5.62 6.76
CA SER A 19 -0.28 6.99 7.08
C SER A 19 -1.36 7.75 7.87
N GLN A 20 -2.65 7.47 7.60
CA GLN A 20 -3.76 8.07 8.36
C GLN A 20 -3.81 7.58 9.81
N TRP A 21 -3.27 6.41 10.09
CA TRP A 21 -3.19 5.83 11.44
C TRP A 21 -1.85 6.09 12.13
N GLY A 22 -1.01 6.97 11.58
CA GLY A 22 0.32 7.30 12.13
C GLY A 22 1.41 6.26 11.84
N ILE A 23 1.13 5.26 11.00
CA ILE A 23 2.13 4.29 10.54
C ILE A 23 2.92 4.91 9.38
N ASN A 24 4.24 4.73 9.38
CA ASN A 24 5.07 5.18 8.27
C ASN A 24 4.61 4.56 6.93
N LYS A 25 4.42 5.40 5.90
CA LYS A 25 3.94 4.98 4.57
C LYS A 25 4.73 3.81 3.99
N THR A 26 6.06 3.84 4.07
CA THR A 26 6.92 2.80 3.52
C THR A 26 6.72 1.48 4.25
N MET A 27 6.62 1.51 5.58
CA MET A 27 6.33 0.31 6.38
C MET A 27 4.97 -0.29 6.03
N ALA A 28 3.93 0.54 5.91
CA ALA A 28 2.61 0.08 5.47
C ALA A 28 2.67 -0.56 4.08
N GLN A 29 3.38 0.04 3.12
CA GLN A 29 3.54 -0.53 1.78
C GLN A 29 4.28 -1.88 1.79
N ILE A 30 5.29 -2.06 2.65
CA ILE A 30 5.97 -3.35 2.83
C ILE A 30 4.99 -4.42 3.35
N HIS A 31 4.16 -4.08 4.33
CA HIS A 31 3.13 -4.99 4.82
C HIS A 31 2.05 -5.31 3.79
N ALA A 32 1.82 -4.46 2.78
CA ALA A 32 0.93 -4.77 1.66
C ALA A 32 1.54 -5.74 0.63
N LEU A 33 2.85 -6.03 0.74
CA LEU A 33 3.59 -6.91 -0.17
C LEU A 33 3.87 -8.30 0.44
N LEU A 34 3.75 -8.43 1.77
CA LEU A 34 3.86 -9.67 2.54
C LEU A 34 2.51 -10.39 2.57
#